data_AF-A0A5M9ZN44-F1
#
_entry.id   AF-A0A5M9ZN44-F1
#
_cell.length_a   1.000
_cell.length_b   1.000
_cell.length_c   1.000
_cell.angle_alpha   90.00
_cell.angle_beta   90.00
_cell.angle_gamma   90.00
#
_symmetry.space_group_name_H-M   'P 1'
#
loop_
_entity.id
_entity.type
_entity.pdbx_description
1 polymer ?
#
loop_
_entity_poly.entity_id
_entity_poly.type
_entity_poly.pdbx_seq_one_letter_code
_entity_poly.pdbx_strand_id
1 'polypeptide(L)'
;MNTYNDDLFLRNQPLPALPDGNPSVFSTCRCAVYKQTDQDLISRHYASTITASDNAATAIARSQIVEWTGNTADWFRSTLDRTAYTIKMLAEDVEITRRLAMES
;
A
#
# COMPACT_ATOMS: atom_id res chain seq x y z
N MET A 1 -9.16 0.19 15.28
CA MET A 1 -9.11 -0.79 16.39
C MET A 1 -9.44 -2.15 15.82
N ASN A 2 -8.49 -3.09 15.92
CA ASN A 2 -8.53 -4.53 15.59
C ASN A 2 -8.79 -4.99 14.13
N THR A 3 -7.75 -4.92 13.29
CA THR A 3 -7.59 -5.78 12.10
C THR A 3 -6.93 -7.13 12.40
N TYR A 4 -6.45 -7.36 13.64
CA TYR A 4 -5.78 -8.60 14.06
C TYR A 4 -6.69 -9.84 14.12
N ASN A 5 -8.02 -9.67 14.04
CA ASN A 5 -8.96 -10.79 14.17
C ASN A 5 -9.27 -11.49 12.85
N ASP A 6 -9.10 -10.83 11.70
CA ASP A 6 -9.41 -11.42 10.39
C ASP A 6 -8.36 -12.46 9.97
N ASP A 7 -7.09 -12.24 10.31
CA ASP A 7 -5.99 -13.20 10.08
C ASP A 7 -6.18 -14.51 10.87
N LEU A 8 -6.82 -14.43 12.04
CA LEU A 8 -7.12 -15.58 12.89
C LEU A 8 -8.35 -16.35 12.41
N PHE A 9 -9.31 -15.67 11.79
CA PHE A 9 -10.52 -16.30 11.26
C PHE A 9 -10.20 -17.19 10.06
N LEU A 10 -9.32 -16.72 9.15
CA LEU A 10 -8.86 -17.49 8.00
C LEU A 10 -8.02 -18.72 8.39
N ARG A 11 -7.29 -18.66 9.51
CA ARG A 11 -6.51 -19.81 10.03
C ARG A 11 -7.37 -20.94 10.61
N ASN A 12 -8.61 -20.65 11.01
CA ASN A 12 -9.44 -21.54 11.81
C ASN A 12 -10.71 -22.06 11.09
N GLN A 13 -10.89 -21.77 9.79
CA GLN A 13 -12.05 -22.33 9.08
C GLN A 13 -11.87 -23.83 8.80
N PRO A 14 -12.88 -24.67 9.13
CA PRO A 14 -12.87 -26.07 8.76
C PRO A 14 -12.90 -26.20 7.23
N LEU A 15 -12.02 -27.04 6.69
CA LEU A 15 -11.95 -27.28 5.25
C LEU A 15 -13.22 -28.02 4.78
N PRO A 16 -13.73 -27.72 3.58
CA PRO A 16 -14.80 -28.51 2.98
C PRO A 16 -14.33 -29.97 2.81
N ALA A 17 -15.17 -30.91 3.26
CA ALA A 17 -14.87 -32.34 3.15
C ALA A 17 -14.97 -32.77 1.68
N LEU A 18 -13.89 -33.36 1.15
CA LEU A 18 -13.86 -33.98 -0.17
C LEU A 18 -13.41 -35.44 -0.06
N PRO A 19 -13.88 -36.29 -0.98
CA PRO A 19 -13.45 -37.68 -1.03
C PRO A 19 -11.95 -37.69 -1.39
N ASP A 20 -11.23 -38.73 -1.01
CA ASP A 20 -9.81 -38.91 -1.36
C ASP A 20 -8.85 -37.91 -0.67
N GLY A 21 -8.51 -38.22 0.59
CA GLY A 21 -7.60 -37.47 1.46
C GLY A 21 -6.15 -37.35 0.97
N ASN A 22 -5.93 -36.57 -0.08
CA ASN A 22 -4.61 -36.21 -0.57
C ASN A 22 -4.14 -34.89 0.09
N PRO A 23 -3.15 -34.94 1.02
CA PRO A 23 -2.69 -33.76 1.75
C PRO A 23 -2.06 -32.66 0.87
N SER A 24 -1.63 -33.00 -0.35
CA SER A 24 -1.07 -32.03 -1.30
C SER A 24 -2.10 -31.04 -1.87
N VAL A 25 -3.36 -31.46 -1.99
CA VAL A 25 -4.45 -30.58 -2.48
C VAL A 25 -4.81 -29.54 -1.41
N PHE A 26 -4.75 -29.93 -0.12
CA PHE A 26 -4.98 -29.04 1.01
C PHE A 26 -3.92 -27.93 1.15
N SER A 27 -2.63 -28.26 0.97
CA SER A 27 -1.55 -27.26 1.03
C SER A 27 -1.63 -26.27 -0.14
N THR A 28 -1.94 -26.76 -1.34
CA THR A 28 -2.05 -25.93 -2.55
C THR A 28 -3.23 -24.95 -2.47
N CYS A 29 -4.39 -25.39 -1.97
CA CYS A 29 -5.56 -24.54 -1.76
C CYS A 29 -5.29 -23.45 -0.69
N ARG A 30 -4.60 -23.81 0.39
CA ARG A 30 -4.25 -22.86 1.46
C ARG A 30 -3.25 -21.79 1.00
N CYS A 31 -2.23 -22.17 0.22
CA CYS A 31 -1.29 -21.21 -0.36
C CYS A 31 -1.98 -20.23 -1.31
N ALA A 32 -2.95 -20.71 -2.10
CA ALA A 32 -3.74 -19.84 -2.99
C ALA A 32 -4.58 -18.81 -2.22
N VAL A 33 -5.21 -19.22 -1.10
CA VAL A 33 -5.96 -18.30 -0.24
C VAL A 33 -5.04 -17.24 0.39
N TYR A 34 -3.90 -17.64 0.96
CA TYR A 34 -2.97 -16.67 1.55
C TYR A 34 -2.40 -15.70 0.52
N LYS A 35 -2.02 -16.20 -0.66
CA LYS A 35 -1.58 -15.35 -1.77
C LYS A 35 -2.63 -14.31 -2.15
N GLN A 36 -3.89 -14.71 -2.27
CA GLN A 36 -5.00 -13.80 -2.58
C GLN A 36 -5.20 -12.75 -1.48
N THR A 37 -5.10 -13.15 -0.21
CA THR A 37 -5.18 -12.23 0.94
C THR A 37 -4.05 -11.20 0.92
N ASP A 38 -2.82 -11.62 0.66
CA ASP A 38 -1.67 -10.72 0.58
C ASP A 38 -1.83 -9.71 -0.57
N GLN A 39 -2.28 -10.18 -1.74
CA GLN A 39 -2.57 -9.32 -2.89
C GLN A 39 -3.67 -8.29 -2.59
N ASP A 40 -4.73 -8.67 -1.87
CA ASP A 40 -5.81 -7.78 -1.46
C ASP A 40 -5.31 -6.73 -0.44
N LEU A 41 -4.52 -7.14 0.56
CA LEU A 41 -3.89 -6.22 1.51
C LEU A 41 -2.97 -5.20 0.82
N ILE A 42 -2.10 -5.66 -0.07
CA ILE A 42 -1.20 -4.80 -0.84
C ILE A 42 -2.00 -3.83 -1.70
N SER A 43 -3.08 -4.29 -2.35
CA SER A 43 -3.95 -3.43 -3.17
C SER A 43 -4.62 -2.33 -2.35
N ARG A 44 -5.12 -2.65 -1.15
CA ARG A 44 -5.73 -1.67 -0.24
C ARG A 44 -4.71 -0.63 0.24
N HIS A 45 -3.53 -1.08 0.68
CA HIS A 45 -2.48 -0.19 1.17
C HIS A 45 -1.87 0.67 0.07
N TYR A 46 -1.76 0.13 -1.15
CA TYR A 46 -1.41 0.89 -2.35
C TYR A 46 -2.42 2.03 -2.58
N ALA A 47 -3.72 1.73 -2.64
CA ALA A 47 -4.75 2.74 -2.93
C ALA A 47 -4.77 3.85 -1.86
N SER A 48 -4.62 3.47 -0.59
CA SER A 48 -4.50 4.43 0.51
C SER A 48 -3.25 5.31 0.38
N THR A 49 -2.11 4.72 0.01
CA THR A 49 -0.85 5.47 -0.14
C THR A 49 -0.92 6.45 -1.30
N ILE A 50 -1.43 6.04 -2.46
CA ILE A 50 -1.59 6.94 -3.62
C ILE A 50 -2.50 8.13 -3.25
N THR A 51 -3.64 7.86 -2.62
CA THR A 51 -4.56 8.93 -2.18
C THR A 51 -3.88 9.90 -1.19
N ALA A 52 -3.08 9.39 -0.26
CA ALA A 52 -2.35 10.23 0.68
C ALA A 52 -1.27 11.07 -0.01
N SER A 53 -0.54 10.47 -0.96
CA SER A 53 0.47 11.15 -1.77
C SER A 53 -0.13 12.29 -2.60
N ASP A 54 -1.28 12.07 -3.26
CA ASP A 54 -1.97 13.08 -4.05
C ASP A 54 -2.45 14.26 -3.20
N ASN A 55 -3.00 13.97 -2.01
CA ASN A 55 -3.41 14.98 -1.04
C ASN A 55 -2.22 15.80 -0.56
N ALA A 56 -1.09 15.16 -0.28
CA ALA A 56 0.14 15.83 0.14
C ALA A 56 0.72 16.71 -0.97
N ALA A 57 0.76 16.21 -2.22
CA ALA A 57 1.19 16.98 -3.38
C ALA A 57 0.32 18.23 -3.58
N THR A 58 -1.00 18.09 -3.42
CA THR A 58 -1.94 19.22 -3.49
C THR A 58 -1.68 20.24 -2.38
N ALA A 59 -1.48 19.78 -1.14
CA ALA A 59 -1.18 20.66 0.00
C ALA A 59 0.14 21.42 -0.20
N ILE A 60 1.16 20.74 -0.73
CA ILE A 60 2.46 21.34 -1.05
C ILE A 60 2.31 22.41 -2.12
N ALA A 61 1.63 22.12 -3.23
CA ALA A 61 1.41 23.08 -4.32
C ALA A 61 0.70 24.35 -3.83
N ARG A 62 -0.29 24.20 -2.93
CA ARG A 62 -0.95 25.35 -2.29
C ARG A 62 -0.01 26.13 -1.36
N SER A 63 0.85 25.43 -0.63
CA SER A 63 1.79 26.03 0.32
C SER A 63 2.91 26.81 -0.36
N GLN A 64 3.22 26.55 -1.63
CA GLN A 64 4.22 27.31 -2.38
C GLN A 64 3.83 28.77 -2.64
N ILE A 65 2.54 29.09 -2.52
CA ILE A 65 1.98 30.44 -2.65
C ILE A 65 2.19 31.19 -1.34
N VAL A 66 3.46 31.47 -1.01
CA VAL A 66 3.82 32.31 0.14
C VAL A 66 3.92 33.78 -0.25
N GLU A 67 3.46 34.67 0.63
CA GLU A 67 3.42 36.13 0.42
C GLU A 67 4.78 36.81 0.67
N TRP A 68 5.65 36.20 1.47
CA TRP A 68 6.96 36.76 1.81
C TRP A 68 8.02 36.47 0.74
N THR A 69 9.04 37.33 0.66
CA THR A 69 10.12 37.29 -0.34
C THR A 69 11.51 37.15 0.31
N GLY A 70 12.54 36.93 -0.52
CA GLY A 70 13.93 36.78 -0.08
C GLY A 70 14.33 35.34 0.26
N ASN A 71 15.56 35.17 0.76
CA ASN A 71 16.19 33.85 0.92
C ASN A 71 15.36 32.84 1.74
N THR A 72 14.62 33.29 2.75
CA THR A 72 13.74 32.43 3.55
C THR A 72 12.58 31.89 2.72
N ALA A 73 12.03 32.70 1.81
CA ALA A 73 11.00 32.26 0.87
C ALA A 73 11.52 31.16 -0.05
N ASP A 74 12.72 31.34 -0.59
CA ASP A 74 13.34 30.40 -1.51
C ASP A 74 13.71 29.09 -0.82
N TRP A 75 14.22 29.16 0.41
CA TRP A 75 14.52 27.97 1.20
C TRP A 75 13.25 27.17 1.54
N PHE A 76 12.17 27.88 1.87
CA PHE A 76 10.88 27.25 2.13
C PHE A 76 10.33 26.55 0.88
N ARG A 77 10.33 27.22 -0.28
CA ARG A 77 9.91 26.60 -1.56
C ARG A 77 10.78 25.41 -1.94
N SER A 78 12.11 25.50 -1.78
CA SER A 78 13.02 24.39 -2.03
C SER A 78 12.75 23.19 -1.12
N THR A 79 12.41 23.44 0.14
CA THR A 79 12.01 22.38 1.09
C THR A 79 10.73 21.69 0.59
N LEU A 80 9.73 22.46 0.19
CA LEU A 80 8.49 21.94 -0.38
C LEU A 80 8.72 21.11 -1.65
N ASP A 81 9.58 21.58 -2.57
CA ASP A 81 9.94 20.86 -3.79
C ASP A 81 10.59 19.51 -3.49
N ARG A 82 11.53 19.48 -2.54
CA ARG A 82 12.18 18.22 -2.11
C ARG A 82 11.17 17.26 -1.50
N THR A 83 10.26 17.75 -0.67
CA THR A 83 9.20 16.91 -0.09
C THR A 83 8.27 16.36 -1.15
N ALA A 84 7.85 17.18 -2.13
CA ALA A 84 7.02 16.73 -3.26
C ALA A 84 7.73 15.64 -4.08
N TYR A 85 9.04 15.80 -4.31
CA TYR A 85 9.84 14.78 -4.98
C TYR A 85 9.85 13.46 -4.20
N THR A 86 10.09 13.49 -2.89
CA THR A 86 10.05 12.28 -2.05
C THR A 86 8.68 11.59 -2.06
N ILE A 87 7.58 12.36 -2.04
CA ILE A 87 6.22 11.81 -2.15
C ILE A 87 6.01 11.11 -3.48
N LYS A 88 6.51 11.70 -4.57
CA LYS A 88 6.43 11.08 -5.90
C LYS A 88 7.21 9.76 -5.95
N MET A 89 8.43 9.74 -5.40
CA MET A 89 9.23 8.51 -5.30
C MET A 89 8.50 7.42 -4.50
N LEU A 90 7.85 7.80 -3.38
CA LEU A 90 7.05 6.85 -2.60
C LEU A 90 5.91 6.24 -3.44
N ALA A 91 5.20 7.05 -4.23
CA ALA A 91 4.13 6.57 -5.11
C ALA A 91 4.65 5.57 -6.15
N GLU A 92 5.83 5.82 -6.72
CA GLU A 92 6.49 4.90 -7.66
C GLU A 92 6.93 3.60 -6.97
N ASP A 93 7.52 3.68 -5.78
CA ASP A 93 7.98 2.50 -5.03
C ASP A 93 6.81 1.57 -4.62
N VAL A 94 5.67 2.14 -4.22
CA VAL A 94 4.48 1.32 -3.88
C VAL A 94 3.79 0.74 -5.11
N GLU A 95 3.86 1.41 -6.26
CA GLU A 95 3.41 0.83 -7.54
C GLU A 95 4.27 -0.38 -7.92
N ILE A 96 5.60 -0.27 -7.80
CA ILE A 96 6.51 -1.39 -8.04
C ILE A 96 6.18 -2.55 -7.10
N THR A 97 6.00 -2.25 -5.81
CA THR A 97 5.64 -3.27 -4.80
C THR A 97 4.34 -3.99 -5.16
N ARG A 98 3.30 -3.24 -5.54
CA ARG A 98 2.03 -3.79 -6.00
C ARG A 98 2.23 -4.70 -7.20
N ARG A 99 2.95 -4.23 -8.23
CA ARG A 99 3.18 -4.99 -9.45
C ARG A 99 3.88 -6.32 -9.18
N LEU A 100 4.96 -6.31 -8.38
CA LEU A 100 5.68 -7.52 -8.00
C LEU A 100 4.79 -8.53 -7.26
N ALA A 101 3.89 -8.06 -6.39
CA ALA A 101 2.96 -8.92 -5.67
C ALA A 101 1.86 -9.54 -6.56
N MET A 102 1.52 -8.90 -7.67
CA MET A 102 0.53 -9.41 -8.64
C MET A 102 1.16 -10.37 -9.66
N GLU A 103 2.45 -10.20 -9.93
CA GLU A 103 3.23 -11.05 -10.85
C GLU A 103 3.78 -12.33 -10.16
N SER A 104 3.97 -12.31 -8.83
CA SER A 104 4.28 -13.51 -8.02
C SER A 104 3.13 -14.49 -8.01
#